data_AF-A0A367KNT9-F1
#
_entry.id   AF-A0A367KNT9-F1
#
_cell.length_a   1.000
_cell.length_b   1.000
_cell.length_c   1.000
_cell.angle_alpha   90.00
_cell.angle_beta   90.00
_cell.angle_gamma   90.00
#
_symmetry.space_group_name_H-M   'P 1'
#
loop_
_entity.id
_entity.type
_entity.pdbx_description
1 polymer ?
#
loop_
_entity_poly.entity_id
_entity_poly.type
_entity_poly.pdbx_seq_one_letter_code
_entity_poly.pdbx_strand_id
1 'polypeptide(L)'
;MSDIRLSNDGPRWIERIKQIFSRSDEQQPLLGKPKKSKKWIISVISLAAALSLLGVTIGYWVHHHDTVNVPGWKHLTPNEQAFLDLPSTQTVRDYLQNYTSQAHLAGTQNDKDQAEWTRDQFTRFGLNATIDTYWPLLNYPISHRFALISGPK
;
A
#
# COMPACT_ATOMS: atom_id res chain seq x y z
N MET A 1 20.84 26.45 -27.77
CA MET A 1 19.42 26.07 -27.91
C MET A 1 19.39 24.87 -28.85
N SER A 2 19.29 23.65 -28.33
CA SER A 2 19.28 22.42 -29.14
C SER A 2 17.93 21.75 -28.97
N ASP A 3 17.11 21.81 -30.01
CA ASP A 3 15.80 21.18 -30.07
C ASP A 3 15.94 19.66 -30.15
N ILE A 4 15.38 18.97 -29.16
CA ILE A 4 15.27 17.52 -29.12
C ILE A 4 14.06 17.14 -29.99
N ARG A 5 14.32 16.67 -31.22
CA ARG A 5 13.31 15.92 -31.99
C ARG A 5 13.06 14.59 -31.27
N LEU A 6 11.92 14.49 -30.60
CA LEU A 6 11.39 13.22 -30.09
C LEU A 6 11.12 12.29 -31.28
N SER A 7 11.88 11.20 -31.41
CA SER A 7 11.57 10.17 -32.41
C SER A 7 10.29 9.47 -31.99
N ASN A 8 9.29 9.48 -32.88
CA ASN A 8 8.01 8.82 -32.67
C ASN A 8 8.14 7.34 -33.09
N ASP A 9 9.03 6.62 -32.41
CA ASP A 9 9.23 5.19 -32.65
C ASP A 9 8.35 4.41 -31.68
N GLY A 10 7.16 4.04 -32.13
CA GLY A 10 6.25 3.20 -31.37
C GLY A 10 6.92 1.89 -30.90
N PRO A 11 6.45 1.27 -29.80
CA PRO A 11 7.12 0.11 -29.22
C PRO A 11 7.25 -1.04 -30.23
N ARG A 12 8.48 -1.41 -30.60
CA ARG A 12 8.79 -2.48 -31.59
C ARG A 12 8.12 -3.82 -31.30
N TRP A 13 7.68 -4.07 -30.06
CA TRP A 13 6.98 -5.29 -29.68
C TRP A 13 5.55 -5.37 -30.23
N ILE A 14 4.88 -4.23 -30.47
CA ILE A 14 3.52 -4.20 -31.05
C ILE A 14 3.59 -4.65 -32.51
N GLU A 15 4.60 -4.19 -33.25
CA GLU A 15 4.82 -4.63 -34.64
C GLU A 15 5.21 -6.10 -34.72
N ARG A 16 5.99 -6.61 -33.76
CA ARG A 16 6.27 -8.05 -33.63
C ARG A 16 5.00 -8.86 -33.38
N ILE A 17 4.09 -8.36 -32.54
CA ILE A 17 2.81 -9.03 -32.26
C ILE A 17 1.93 -9.05 -33.51
N LYS A 18 1.78 -7.91 -34.19
CA LYS A 18 1.03 -7.86 -35.46
C LYS A 18 1.62 -8.81 -36.50
N GLN A 19 2.95 -8.88 -36.60
CA GLN A 19 3.62 -9.81 -37.51
C GLN A 19 3.39 -11.29 -37.15
N ILE A 20 3.24 -11.62 -35.87
CA ILE A 20 2.91 -12.97 -35.41
C ILE A 20 1.47 -13.35 -35.79
N PHE A 21 0.51 -12.42 -35.63
CA PHE A 21 -0.91 -12.68 -35.88
C PHE A 21 -1.31 -12.55 -37.36
N SER A 22 -0.59 -11.77 -38.17
CA SER A 22 -0.81 -11.67 -39.61
C SER A 22 -0.21 -12.85 -40.40
N ARG A 23 0.59 -13.71 -39.75
CA ARG A 23 1.28 -14.84 -40.38
C ARG A 23 0.43 -16.13 -40.33
N SER A 24 -0.86 -16.03 -40.64
CA SER A 24 -1.79 -17.16 -40.43
C SER A 24 -2.23 -17.91 -41.68
N ASP A 25 -1.91 -17.50 -42.91
CA ASP A 25 -2.49 -18.19 -44.09
C ASP A 25 -1.59 -18.45 -45.30
N GLU A 26 -0.28 -18.15 -45.27
CA GLU A 26 0.59 -18.48 -46.40
C GLU A 26 1.79 -19.34 -46.00
N GLN A 27 1.90 -20.48 -46.69
CA GLN A 27 2.93 -21.50 -46.61
C GLN A 27 2.80 -22.52 -45.46
N GLN A 28 1.71 -23.30 -45.51
CA GLN A 28 1.87 -24.74 -45.28
C GLN A 28 2.04 -25.40 -46.66
N PRO A 29 3.06 -26.26 -46.90
CA PRO A 29 2.99 -27.20 -48.01
C PRO A 29 1.63 -27.92 -47.95
N LEU A 30 1.05 -28.34 -49.08
CA LEU A 30 -0.25 -29.02 -49.20
C LEU A 30 -0.28 -30.39 -48.47
N LEU A 31 0.12 -30.46 -47.21
CA LEU A 31 -0.32 -31.43 -46.24
C LEU A 31 -1.79 -31.10 -45.98
N GLY A 32 -2.65 -31.90 -46.60
CA GLY A 32 -4.10 -31.73 -46.54
C GLY A 32 -4.59 -31.49 -45.11
N LYS A 33 -5.72 -30.75 -45.03
CA LYS A 33 -6.45 -30.43 -43.78
C LYS A 33 -6.26 -31.57 -42.79
N PRO A 34 -5.63 -31.34 -41.61
CA PRO A 34 -5.32 -32.42 -40.69
C PRO A 34 -6.61 -33.20 -40.46
N LYS A 35 -6.62 -34.47 -40.87
CA LYS A 35 -7.80 -35.32 -40.80
C LYS A 35 -8.10 -35.49 -39.32
N LYS A 36 -9.03 -34.67 -38.79
CA LYS A 36 -9.42 -34.67 -37.38
C LYS A 36 -9.78 -36.09 -36.99
N SER A 37 -8.85 -36.78 -36.30
CA SER A 37 -9.06 -38.16 -35.91
C SER A 37 -10.15 -38.17 -34.85
N LYS A 38 -10.95 -39.24 -34.79
CA LYS A 38 -11.97 -39.39 -33.74
C LYS A 38 -11.34 -39.23 -32.34
N LYS A 39 -10.07 -39.64 -32.18
CA LYS A 39 -9.27 -39.47 -30.95
C LYS A 39 -9.03 -37.99 -30.59
N TRP A 40 -8.80 -37.13 -31.58
CA TRP A 40 -8.63 -35.68 -31.35
C TRP A 40 -9.93 -35.02 -30.90
N ILE A 41 -11.06 -35.39 -31.51
CA ILE A 41 -12.39 -34.89 -31.10
C ILE A 41 -12.69 -35.32 -29.66
N ILE A 42 -12.42 -36.59 -29.31
CA ILE A 42 -12.59 -37.11 -27.94
C ILE A 42 -11.67 -36.37 -26.95
N SER A 43 -10.44 -36.05 -27.34
CA SER A 43 -9.51 -35.30 -26.48
C SER A 43 -9.96 -33.86 -26.23
N VAL A 44 -10.50 -33.18 -27.24
CA VAL A 44 -11.04 -31.82 -27.10
C VAL A 44 -12.28 -31.81 -26.21
N ILE A 45 -13.19 -32.78 -26.39
CA ILE A 45 -14.38 -32.93 -25.54
C ILE A 45 -13.97 -33.23 -24.09
N SER A 46 -12.99 -34.11 -23.88
CA SER A 46 -12.45 -34.44 -22.56
C SER A 46 -11.85 -33.21 -21.86
N LEU A 47 -11.07 -32.40 -22.58
CA LEU A 47 -10.50 -31.16 -22.04
C LEU A 47 -11.59 -30.15 -21.67
N ALA A 48 -12.61 -29.98 -22.51
CA ALA A 48 -13.73 -29.08 -22.22
C ALA A 48 -14.56 -29.54 -21.01
N ALA A 49 -14.79 -30.86 -20.87
CA ALA A 49 -15.45 -31.44 -19.71
C ALA A 49 -14.61 -31.28 -18.43
N ALA A 50 -13.30 -31.48 -18.52
CA ALA A 50 -12.37 -31.28 -17.41
C ALA A 50 -12.34 -29.82 -16.95
N LEU A 51 -12.29 -28.86 -17.88
CA LEU A 51 -12.35 -27.43 -17.54
C LEU A 51 -13.69 -27.01 -16.94
N SER A 52 -14.80 -27.59 -17.41
CA SER A 52 -16.12 -27.34 -16.83
C SER A 52 -16.22 -27.87 -15.41
N LEU A 53 -15.74 -29.09 -15.17
CA LEU A 53 -15.64 -29.67 -13.83
C LEU A 53 -14.75 -28.84 -12.91
N LEU A 54 -13.60 -28.38 -13.42
CA LEU A 54 -12.65 -27.56 -12.67
C LEU A 54 -13.24 -26.17 -12.34
N GLY A 55 -14.02 -25.60 -13.25
CA GLY A 55 -14.78 -24.36 -12.99
C GLY A 55 -15.87 -24.54 -11.95
N VAL A 56 -16.61 -25.65 -11.98
CA VAL A 56 -17.64 -25.97 -10.98
C VAL A 56 -17.02 -26.25 -9.61
N THR A 57 -15.90 -26.98 -9.54
CA THR A 57 -15.21 -27.23 -8.27
C THR A 57 -14.60 -25.96 -7.70
N ILE A 58 -14.01 -25.08 -8.53
CA ILE A 58 -13.56 -23.76 -8.08
C ILE A 58 -14.74 -22.91 -7.64
N GLY A 59 -15.85 -22.89 -8.38
CA GLY A 59 -17.05 -22.13 -7.98
C GLY A 59 -17.66 -22.63 -6.67
N TYR A 60 -17.70 -23.95 -6.49
CA TYR A 60 -18.14 -24.57 -5.24
C TYR A 60 -17.18 -24.23 -4.10
N TRP A 61 -15.86 -24.29 -4.32
CA TRP A 61 -14.85 -23.88 -3.34
C TRP A 61 -14.92 -22.37 -3.06
N VAL A 62 -15.14 -21.51 -4.05
CA VAL A 62 -15.36 -20.06 -3.83
C VAL A 62 -16.68 -19.80 -3.09
N HIS A 63 -17.67 -20.69 -3.17
CA HIS A 63 -18.92 -20.54 -2.41
C HIS A 63 -18.85 -21.17 -1.00
N HIS A 64 -18.07 -22.25 -0.82
CA HIS A 64 -17.95 -23.03 0.41
C HIS A 64 -16.63 -22.81 1.17
N HIS A 65 -15.67 -22.06 0.63
CA HIS A 65 -14.54 -21.60 1.44
C HIS A 65 -15.15 -20.70 2.48
N ASP A 66 -15.11 -21.17 3.72
CA ASP A 66 -15.46 -20.38 4.87
C ASP A 66 -14.65 -19.08 4.76
N THR A 67 -15.34 -17.95 4.57
CA THR A 67 -14.73 -16.67 4.93
C THR A 67 -14.21 -16.89 6.33
N VAL A 68 -12.90 -16.78 6.56
CA VAL A 68 -12.29 -17.01 7.86
C VAL A 68 -13.20 -16.35 8.89
N ASN A 69 -13.89 -17.14 9.70
CA ASN A 69 -14.76 -16.63 10.72
C ASN A 69 -13.84 -16.14 11.83
N VAL A 70 -13.19 -14.99 11.59
CA VAL A 70 -12.50 -14.24 12.63
C VAL A 70 -13.59 -13.89 13.65
N PRO A 71 -13.59 -14.52 14.83
CA PRO A 71 -14.57 -14.19 15.83
C PRO A 71 -14.31 -12.74 16.23
N GLY A 72 -15.23 -11.82 15.92
CA GLY A 72 -15.25 -10.49 16.54
C GLY A 72 -15.21 -9.24 15.66
N TRP A 73 -15.13 -9.32 14.32
CA TRP A 73 -14.94 -8.10 13.49
C TRP A 73 -16.12 -7.72 12.58
N LYS A 74 -17.26 -8.43 12.65
CA LYS A 74 -18.43 -8.12 11.81
C LYS A 74 -19.53 -7.33 12.51
N HIS A 75 -19.50 -7.20 13.83
CA HIS A 75 -20.52 -6.47 14.56
C HIS A 75 -19.88 -5.73 15.73
N LEU A 76 -19.54 -4.46 15.49
CA LEU A 76 -19.14 -3.55 16.56
C LEU A 76 -20.34 -3.39 17.51
N THR A 77 -20.09 -3.50 18.80
CA THR A 77 -21.05 -3.04 19.80
C THR A 77 -21.32 -1.54 19.60
N PRO A 78 -22.48 -1.02 20.00
CA PRO A 78 -22.76 0.41 19.86
C PRO A 78 -21.68 1.30 20.49
N ASN A 79 -21.05 0.86 21.58
CA ASN A 79 -19.98 1.60 22.25
C ASN A 79 -18.67 1.58 21.46
N GLU A 80 -18.32 0.45 20.83
CA GLU A 80 -17.14 0.36 19.96
C GLU A 80 -17.32 1.22 18.72
N GLN A 81 -18.52 1.20 18.12
CA GLN A 81 -18.84 2.09 17.00
C GLN A 81 -18.74 3.56 17.43
N ALA A 82 -19.38 3.93 18.54
CA ALA A 82 -19.32 5.29 19.07
C ALA A 82 -17.88 5.74 19.34
N PHE A 83 -17.02 4.86 19.87
CA PHE A 83 -15.61 5.16 20.11
C PHE A 83 -14.82 5.37 18.81
N LEU A 84 -15.06 4.54 17.78
CA LEU A 84 -14.43 4.69 16.47
C LEU A 84 -14.89 5.96 15.71
N ASP A 85 -16.08 6.47 16.04
CA ASP A 85 -16.63 7.70 15.48
C ASP A 85 -16.10 8.99 16.16
N LEU A 86 -15.43 8.87 17.32
CA LEU A 86 -14.83 10.02 18.03
C LEU A 86 -13.70 10.74 17.28
N PRO A 87 -12.68 10.05 16.72
CA PRO A 87 -11.56 10.74 16.06
C PRO A 87 -12.00 11.45 14.77
N SER A 88 -11.61 12.72 14.62
CA SER A 88 -11.83 13.49 13.39
C SER A 88 -10.51 13.88 12.72
N THR A 89 -10.47 13.88 11.39
CA THR A 89 -9.29 14.28 10.61
C THR A 89 -8.91 15.74 10.84
N GLN A 90 -9.90 16.60 11.09
CA GLN A 90 -9.69 18.01 11.39
C GLN A 90 -8.99 18.18 12.74
N THR A 91 -9.49 17.54 13.79
CA THR A 91 -8.88 17.60 15.13
C THR A 91 -7.46 17.04 15.13
N VAL A 92 -7.21 15.93 14.43
CA VAL A 92 -5.86 15.37 14.28
C VAL A 92 -4.91 16.38 13.62
N ARG A 93 -5.36 17.06 12.57
CA ARG A 93 -4.58 18.10 11.89
C ARG A 93 -4.28 19.28 12.81
N ASP A 94 -5.27 19.77 13.53
CA ASP A 94 -5.14 20.93 14.43
C ASP A 94 -4.18 20.62 15.59
N TYR A 95 -4.28 19.42 16.16
CA TYR A 95 -3.37 18.97 17.22
C TYR A 95 -1.94 18.80 16.71
N LEU A 96 -1.77 18.20 15.53
CA LEU A 96 -0.45 18.09 14.92
C LEU A 96 0.17 19.48 14.70
N GLN A 97 -0.60 20.42 14.15
CA GLN A 97 -0.15 21.80 13.94
C GLN A 97 0.29 22.46 15.25
N ASN A 98 -0.45 22.22 16.35
CA ASN A 98 -0.06 22.74 17.67
C ASN A 98 1.26 22.13 18.16
N TYR A 99 1.39 20.80 18.12
CA TYR A 99 2.60 20.12 18.59
C TYR A 99 3.85 20.45 17.76
N THR A 100 3.70 20.69 16.45
CA THR A 100 4.83 20.98 15.56
C THR A 100 5.08 22.48 15.34
N SER A 101 4.36 23.36 16.03
CA SER A 101 4.47 24.81 15.86
C SER A 101 5.79 25.39 16.37
N GLN A 102 6.41 24.73 17.35
CA GLN A 102 7.66 25.19 17.99
C GLN A 102 8.57 24.01 18.32
N ALA A 103 9.88 24.25 18.38
CA ALA A 103 10.82 23.27 18.90
C ALA A 103 10.57 23.05 20.40
N HIS A 104 10.40 21.79 20.80
CA HIS A 104 10.05 21.38 22.17
C HIS A 104 11.07 20.33 22.67
N LEU A 105 12.35 20.69 22.64
CA LEU A 105 13.40 19.80 23.13
C LEU A 105 13.21 19.57 24.63
N ALA A 106 13.38 18.31 25.09
CA ALA A 106 13.19 17.93 26.49
C ALA A 106 13.86 18.93 27.44
N GLY A 107 13.18 19.36 28.50
CA GLY A 107 13.70 20.27 29.52
C GLY A 107 13.71 21.76 29.15
N THR A 108 13.27 22.13 27.94
CA THR A 108 13.10 23.54 27.54
C THR A 108 11.75 24.11 28.01
N GLN A 109 11.58 25.43 27.96
CA GLN A 109 10.30 26.06 28.30
C GLN A 109 9.17 25.59 27.37
N ASN A 110 9.45 25.46 26.07
CA ASN A 110 8.48 24.98 25.09
C ASN A 110 8.06 23.52 25.31
N ASP A 111 8.96 22.68 25.83
CA ASP A 111 8.62 21.31 26.24
C ASP A 111 7.62 21.30 27.40
N LYS A 112 7.83 22.17 28.39
CA LYS A 112 6.87 22.38 29.48
C LYS A 112 5.51 22.88 28.94
N ASP A 113 5.52 23.87 28.05
CA ASP A 113 4.29 24.43 27.48
C ASP A 113 3.47 23.36 26.72
N GLN A 114 4.14 22.44 26.01
CA GLN A 114 3.49 21.30 25.35
C GLN A 114 2.91 20.30 26.36
N ALA A 115 3.61 20.02 27.46
CA ALA A 115 3.10 19.16 28.52
C ALA A 115 1.84 19.76 29.19
N GLU A 116 1.84 21.07 29.44
CA GLU A 116 0.69 21.78 29.99
C GLU A 116 -0.49 21.80 29.01
N TRP A 117 -0.25 22.06 27.73
CA TRP A 117 -1.29 21.99 26.69
C TRP A 117 -1.92 20.59 26.60
N THR A 118 -1.09 19.54 26.69
CA THR A 118 -1.55 18.13 26.66
C THR A 118 -2.41 17.80 27.87
N ARG A 119 -1.96 18.19 29.07
CA ARG A 119 -2.76 18.05 30.30
C ARG A 119 -4.11 18.72 30.14
N ASP A 120 -4.14 19.94 29.61
CA ASP A 120 -5.38 20.70 29.44
C ASP A 120 -6.32 20.01 28.43
N GLN A 121 -5.80 19.39 27.36
CA GLN A 121 -6.63 18.57 26.46
C GLN A 121 -7.23 17.37 27.19
N PHE A 122 -6.44 16.65 28.00
CA PHE A 122 -6.94 15.51 28.77
C PHE A 122 -8.01 15.93 29.78
N THR A 123 -7.81 17.04 30.48
CA THR A 123 -8.84 17.61 31.37
C THR A 123 -10.11 17.97 30.60
N ARG A 124 -9.99 18.55 29.40
CA ARG A 124 -11.15 18.84 28.53
C ARG A 124 -11.88 17.59 28.08
N PHE A 125 -11.19 16.46 27.93
CA PHE A 125 -11.82 15.16 27.64
C PHE A 125 -12.49 14.51 28.86
N GLY A 126 -12.39 15.13 30.04
CA GLY A 126 -12.95 14.62 31.29
C GLY A 126 -12.01 13.70 32.07
N LEU A 127 -10.73 13.65 31.71
CA LEU A 127 -9.71 12.88 32.43
C LEU A 127 -9.10 13.71 33.56
N ASN A 128 -8.84 13.08 34.70
CA ASN A 128 -8.02 13.69 35.74
C ASN A 128 -6.54 13.56 35.36
N ALA A 129 -5.93 14.66 34.91
CA ALA A 129 -4.57 14.69 34.39
C ALA A 129 -3.64 15.52 35.28
N THR A 130 -2.46 14.99 35.57
CA THR A 130 -1.39 15.65 36.34
C THR A 130 -0.08 15.64 35.56
N ILE A 131 0.85 16.53 35.92
CA ILE A 131 2.20 16.57 35.36
C ILE A 131 3.18 16.15 36.46
N ASP A 132 3.88 15.04 36.23
CA ASP A 132 4.93 14.58 37.12
C ASP A 132 6.29 15.06 36.63
N THR A 133 7.04 15.74 37.50
CA THR A 133 8.33 16.35 37.15
C THR A 133 9.50 15.54 37.69
N TYR A 134 10.50 15.31 36.85
CA TYR A 134 11.74 14.61 37.20
C TYR A 134 12.97 15.43 36.79
N TRP A 135 14.12 15.14 37.39
CA TRP A 135 15.39 15.82 37.15
C TRP A 135 16.46 14.86 36.61
N PRO A 136 16.30 14.35 35.37
CA PRO A 136 17.33 13.54 34.74
C PRO A 136 18.54 14.39 34.32
N LEU A 137 19.67 13.73 34.08
CA LEU A 137 20.81 14.37 33.41
C LEU A 137 20.49 14.51 31.91
N LEU A 138 20.36 15.75 31.42
CA LEU A 138 20.17 16.07 30.01
C LEU A 138 21.46 16.66 29.42
N ASN A 139 21.86 16.19 28.24
CA ASN A 139 23.02 16.70 27.52
C ASN A 139 22.61 17.60 26.35
N TYR A 140 23.06 18.85 26.36
CA TYR A 140 22.88 19.80 25.26
C TYR A 140 24.23 20.19 24.65
N PRO A 141 24.34 20.30 23.32
CA PRO A 141 25.57 20.77 22.70
C PRO A 141 25.80 22.25 23.02
N ILE A 142 26.99 22.60 23.52
CA ILE A 142 27.41 24.01 23.68
C ILE A 142 27.77 24.60 22.30
N SER A 143 28.44 23.80 21.46
CA SER A 143 28.81 24.15 20.10
C SER A 143 28.96 22.90 19.24
N HIS A 144 28.89 23.07 17.92
CA HIS A 144 29.16 22.02 16.93
C HIS A 144 30.04 22.58 15.82
N ARG A 145 31.08 21.83 15.42
CA ARG A 145 31.99 22.23 14.33
C ARG A 145 32.31 21.04 13.45
N PHE A 146 32.19 21.25 12.14
CA PHE A 146 32.68 20.34 11.11
C PHE A 146 33.69 21.09 10.24
N ALA A 147 34.82 20.46 9.91
CA ALA A 147 35.82 21.06 9.02
C ALA A 147 36.51 20.00 8.17
N LEU A 148 36.70 20.31 6.89
CA LEU A 148 37.51 19.51 5.98
C LEU A 148 38.98 19.94 6.12
N ILE A 149 39.88 18.97 6.22
CA ILE A 149 41.33 19.18 6.23
C ILE A 149 41.95 18.51 5.00
N SER A 150 42.78 19.23 4.27
CA SER A 150 43.58 18.66 3.19
C SER A 150 44.78 17.91 3.77
N GLY A 151 45.02 16.68 3.29
CA GLY A 151 46.21 15.90 3.65
C GLY A 151 47.51 16.52 3.09
N PRO A 152 48.68 16.09 3.59
CA PRO A 152 49.98 16.59 3.10
C PRO A 152 50.14 16.32 1.60
N LYS A 153 50.86 17.23 0.91
CA LYS A 153 51.25 17.11 -0.50
C LYS A 153 52.38 16.12 -0.69
#